data_AF-A0A9E5AG67-F1
#
_entry.id   AF-A0A9E5AG67-F1
#
_cell.length_a   1.000
_cell.length_b   1.000
_cell.length_c   1.000
_cell.angle_alpha   90.00
_cell.angle_beta   90.00
_cell.angle_gamma   90.00
#
_symmetry.space_group_name_H-M   'P 1'
#
loop_
_entity.id
_entity.type
_entity.pdbx_description
1 polymer ?
#
loop_
_entity_poly.entity_id
_entity_poly.type
_entity_poly.pdbx_seq_one_letter_code
_entity_poly.pdbx_strand_id
1 'polypeptide(L)'
;MTTGSKHGWQQVIGRLGLFSMGLLLTQLLQVSTAHAAVPAVALIEGTLATAGGSPAADGNYSIKIGLYKDAVGGAPLWTEQASIEAKGGQFQHALGSAANLAQPVLAAAAYIGIAVASDPELPRKPLHSVLYAARAGTAESIACSGCIQAAHLDTVLANDLKSAVKTSELSDVAKSGNYADLQGTPNLAAYAKTSDLKKVALTGSYADLADKPVMAAVGSACGSGLVVKGIKADGALDCAAGGAANLPPDAIDEVSNGLIFNTFVDKKPGTADVQIPDFAGPGVSDVIDFPDIGIAQKMWIEMNLQNSDLSAVKIELYGPSMSTPYLLYNGGKSGNSMVTKFNDDTPLVTGDMDKDWIGKNIKGLWSITVRDLKDNTPQNIDGKFNWSVNIQTLSNKKIQIKGDLIVDGTVTVGGTNQLAKPSTYRWALWSTYDYWSGWAMSDQPNEHYLGIKPSTWGDSNAIISNGSGDKDVLRTVFNKEGKIYKNITVWNEGWRNYSTTNSKHVGFWVRIKNTTQNDITWTPAMWYTSGTGWGMKSSITVNGANSWGANDCQASCSTTVNLPIPKNRTSSVVFAIASQYGQSGEFCYLLLAFKDGSLKLPAGLEWAEDYDHATGGWEN
;
A
#
# COMPACT_ATOMS: atom_id res chain seq x y z
N MET A 1 -32.34 48.90 23.78
CA MET A 1 -33.25 48.61 24.90
C MET A 1 -33.05 47.15 25.26
N THR A 2 -32.17 46.86 26.22
CA THR A 2 -32.49 46.67 27.66
C THR A 2 -33.34 45.41 27.88
N THR A 3 -32.70 44.33 28.32
CA THR A 3 -32.70 43.78 29.71
C THR A 3 -33.67 42.60 29.78
N GLY A 4 -33.25 41.38 30.14
CA GLY A 4 -32.77 41.01 31.48
C GLY A 4 -33.99 40.65 32.35
N SER A 5 -34.04 39.63 33.19
CA SER A 5 -33.07 38.66 33.68
C SER A 5 -33.90 37.56 34.38
N LYS A 6 -33.46 36.30 34.35
CA LYS A 6 -33.81 35.35 35.41
C LYS A 6 -32.59 35.20 36.30
N HIS A 7 -32.80 35.48 37.59
CA HIS A 7 -31.89 35.27 38.72
C HIS A 7 -31.27 33.86 38.64
N GLY A 8 -29.95 33.66 38.86
CA GLY A 8 -29.29 33.76 40.18
C GLY A 8 -29.84 32.64 41.07
N TRP A 9 -29.12 31.59 41.44
CA TRP A 9 -28.00 31.61 42.39
C TRP A 9 -27.15 30.32 42.30
N GLN A 10 -25.84 30.54 42.07
CA GLN A 10 -24.68 29.88 42.73
C GLN A 10 -24.31 28.41 42.40
N GLN A 11 -23.04 28.02 42.21
CA GLN A 11 -21.76 28.66 41.89
C GLN A 11 -20.86 27.57 41.25
N VAL A 12 -20.18 27.92 40.15
CA VAL A 12 -18.79 27.56 39.76
C VAL A 12 -18.39 26.07 39.82
N ILE A 13 -18.48 25.29 38.74
CA ILE A 13 -17.60 25.22 37.53
C ILE A 13 -16.10 25.07 37.82
N GLY A 14 -15.59 23.87 37.52
CA GLY A 14 -14.52 23.75 36.52
C GLY A 14 -13.22 23.12 36.99
N ARG A 15 -13.00 21.84 36.63
CA ARG A 15 -11.85 21.44 35.81
C ARG A 15 -11.98 20.00 35.29
N LEU A 16 -12.19 19.96 33.97
CA LEU A 16 -11.72 18.99 32.97
C LEU A 16 -11.61 17.51 33.34
N GLY A 17 -12.41 16.72 32.66
CA GLY A 17 -12.22 15.29 32.50
C GLY A 17 -10.99 14.96 31.65
N LEU A 18 -10.21 14.02 32.16
CA LEU A 18 -9.30 13.12 31.43
C LEU A 18 -8.78 12.08 32.44
N PHE A 19 -9.68 11.34 33.10
CA PHE A 19 -9.34 10.23 34.00
C PHE A 19 -10.45 9.16 34.09
N SER A 20 -11.34 9.09 33.09
CA SER A 20 -12.44 8.12 33.04
C SER A 20 -12.26 7.06 31.94
N MET A 21 -11.01 6.83 31.51
CA MET A 21 -10.61 5.77 30.57
C MET A 21 -9.39 5.02 31.11
N GLY A 22 -9.52 4.52 32.35
CA GLY A 22 -8.45 3.80 33.07
C GLY A 22 -8.91 3.04 34.32
N LEU A 23 -10.22 2.86 34.52
CA LEU A 23 -10.78 2.09 35.63
C LEU A 23 -11.80 1.04 35.15
N LEU A 24 -11.57 0.50 33.95
CA LEU A 24 -12.29 -0.64 33.37
C LEU A 24 -11.32 -1.77 32.97
N LEU A 25 -10.14 -1.82 33.61
CA LEU A 25 -9.10 -2.84 33.38
C LEU A 25 -8.29 -3.18 34.65
N THR A 26 -8.96 -3.34 35.80
CA THR A 26 -8.37 -3.89 37.05
C THR A 26 -9.40 -4.68 37.88
N GLN A 27 -10.21 -5.51 37.22
CA GLN A 27 -11.07 -6.52 37.87
C GLN A 27 -10.78 -7.94 37.32
N LEU A 28 -9.49 -8.29 37.26
CA LEU A 28 -9.04 -9.68 37.25
C LEU A 28 -8.30 -9.98 38.56
N LEU A 29 -8.61 -11.16 39.12
CA LEU A 29 -7.95 -11.87 40.23
C LEU A 29 -8.30 -11.42 41.65
N GLN A 30 -9.47 -11.84 42.15
CA GLN A 30 -9.58 -12.25 43.55
C GLN A 30 -9.41 -13.78 43.62
N VAL A 31 -8.17 -14.23 43.81
CA VAL A 31 -7.89 -15.59 44.23
C VAL A 31 -7.92 -15.59 45.75
N SER A 32 -9.01 -16.08 46.34
CA SER A 32 -9.03 -16.43 47.76
C SER A 32 -8.20 -17.70 47.94
N THR A 33 -6.96 -17.56 48.42
CA THR A 33 -6.11 -18.69 48.81
C THR A 33 -6.67 -19.30 50.11
N ALA A 34 -7.52 -20.31 49.97
CA ALA A 34 -7.86 -21.19 51.07
C ALA A 34 -6.61 -22.02 51.42
N HIS A 35 -5.92 -21.65 52.49
CA HIS A 35 -4.86 -22.50 53.05
C HIS A 35 -5.53 -23.62 53.83
N ALA A 36 -5.20 -24.87 53.49
CA ALA A 36 -5.63 -26.02 54.27
C ALA A 36 -4.85 -26.03 55.59
N ALA A 37 -5.55 -25.88 56.71
CA ALA A 37 -4.93 -25.93 58.03
C ALA A 37 -4.28 -27.32 58.26
N VAL A 38 -3.09 -27.34 58.85
CA VAL A 38 -2.40 -28.59 59.24
C VAL A 38 -3.34 -29.43 60.12
N PRO A 39 -3.64 -30.69 59.76
CA PRO A 39 -4.51 -31.55 60.56
C PRO A 39 -3.99 -31.68 62.00
N ALA A 40 -4.87 -31.42 62.98
CA ALA A 40 -4.52 -31.41 64.41
C ALA A 40 -4.49 -32.80 65.07
N VAL A 41 -4.51 -33.87 64.27
CA VAL A 41 -4.52 -35.27 64.72
C VAL A 41 -3.38 -36.06 64.08
N ALA A 42 -2.91 -37.11 64.76
CA ALA A 42 -1.84 -37.97 64.27
C ALA A 42 -2.23 -39.46 64.34
N LEU A 43 -2.02 -40.20 63.25
CA LEU A 43 -2.40 -41.62 63.19
C LEU A 43 -1.43 -42.49 63.99
N ILE A 44 -1.97 -43.40 64.81
CA ILE A 44 -1.25 -44.51 65.43
C ILE A 44 -1.84 -45.82 64.92
N GLU A 45 -0.98 -46.82 64.72
CA GLU A 45 -1.37 -48.15 64.27
C GLU A 45 -0.62 -49.19 65.11
N GLY A 46 -1.23 -50.35 65.33
CA GLY A 46 -0.59 -51.39 66.12
C GLY A 46 -1.33 -52.72 66.07
N THR A 47 -0.75 -53.72 66.75
CA THR A 47 -1.35 -55.03 66.96
C THR A 47 -1.61 -55.29 68.44
N LEU A 48 -2.84 -55.68 68.76
CA LEU A 48 -3.25 -56.26 70.02
C LEU A 48 -3.09 -57.78 69.94
N ALA A 49 -2.43 -58.34 70.95
CA ALA A 49 -2.26 -59.76 71.13
C ALA A 49 -2.69 -60.17 72.54
N THR A 50 -3.18 -61.40 72.66
CA THR A 50 -3.42 -62.06 73.95
C THR A 50 -2.10 -62.32 74.67
N ALA A 51 -2.14 -62.59 75.98
CA ALA A 51 -0.94 -62.93 76.77
C ALA A 51 -0.16 -64.14 76.22
N GLY A 52 -0.82 -65.02 75.46
CA GLY A 52 -0.20 -66.17 74.78
C GLY A 52 0.43 -65.87 73.42
N GLY A 53 0.41 -64.61 72.96
CA GLY A 53 1.02 -64.17 71.71
C GLY A 53 0.15 -64.33 70.45
N SER A 54 -1.05 -64.90 70.55
CA SER A 54 -2.02 -64.93 69.45
C SER A 54 -2.73 -63.57 69.32
N PRO A 55 -3.13 -63.14 68.10
CA PRO A 55 -3.87 -61.89 67.89
C PRO A 55 -5.11 -61.79 68.78
N ALA A 56 -5.43 -60.57 69.24
CA ALA A 56 -6.70 -60.32 69.92
C ALA A 56 -7.88 -60.63 68.98
N ALA A 57 -8.99 -61.09 69.56
CA ALA A 57 -10.20 -61.40 68.81
C ALA A 57 -10.76 -60.16 68.12
N ASP A 58 -11.46 -60.35 67.00
CA ASP A 58 -12.09 -59.23 66.29
C ASP A 58 -13.20 -58.60 67.15
N GLY A 59 -13.18 -57.28 67.28
CA GLY A 59 -14.17 -56.55 68.08
C GLY A 59 -13.68 -55.19 68.58
N ASN A 60 -14.56 -54.49 69.30
CA ASN A 60 -14.26 -53.17 69.85
C ASN A 60 -13.58 -53.28 71.22
N TYR A 61 -12.45 -52.59 71.38
CA TYR A 61 -11.69 -52.48 72.61
C TYR A 61 -11.65 -51.03 73.09
N SER A 62 -11.98 -50.80 74.36
CA SER A 62 -11.73 -49.51 74.99
C SER A 62 -10.24 -49.40 75.30
N ILE A 63 -9.61 -48.32 74.85
CA ILE A 63 -8.21 -48.01 75.15
C ILE A 63 -8.08 -46.67 75.84
N LYS A 64 -7.09 -46.57 76.71
CA LYS A 64 -6.63 -45.32 77.29
C LYS A 64 -5.20 -45.07 76.82
N ILE A 65 -5.01 -43.95 76.12
CA ILE A 65 -3.73 -43.52 75.59
C ILE A 65 -3.20 -42.37 76.44
N GLY A 66 -1.91 -42.38 76.75
CA GLY A 66 -1.22 -41.32 77.45
C GLY A 66 0.06 -40.89 76.75
N LEU A 67 0.34 -39.59 76.74
CA LEU A 67 1.64 -39.04 76.32
C LEU A 67 2.46 -38.64 77.53
N TYR A 68 3.74 -38.99 77.51
CA TYR A 68 4.63 -38.86 78.66
C TYR A 68 5.97 -38.25 78.28
N LYS A 69 6.60 -37.60 79.25
CA LYS A 69 8.00 -37.14 79.12
C LYS A 69 8.99 -38.29 79.30
N ASP A 70 8.70 -39.22 80.21
CA ASP A 70 9.63 -40.27 80.63
C ASP A 70 9.10 -41.68 80.29
N ALA A 71 10.02 -42.64 80.10
CA ALA A 71 9.71 -44.01 79.69
C ALA A 71 8.96 -44.83 80.77
N VAL A 72 9.14 -44.50 82.05
CA VAL A 72 8.52 -45.18 83.21
C VAL A 72 8.22 -44.12 84.29
N GLY A 73 7.12 -44.27 85.03
CA GLY A 73 6.71 -43.32 86.07
C GLY A 73 6.19 -41.98 85.53
N GLY A 74 5.90 -41.01 86.40
CA GLY A 74 5.38 -39.69 86.00
C GLY A 74 3.91 -39.69 85.55
N ALA A 75 3.23 -38.57 85.78
CA ALA A 75 1.86 -38.34 85.31
C ALA A 75 1.84 -38.09 83.79
N PRO A 76 0.77 -38.49 83.08
CA PRO A 76 0.64 -38.18 81.65
C PRO A 76 0.54 -36.66 81.44
N LEU A 77 1.27 -36.16 80.43
CA LEU A 77 1.14 -34.77 79.94
C LEU A 77 -0.20 -34.54 79.27
N TRP A 78 -0.76 -35.61 78.71
CA TRP A 78 -2.06 -35.62 78.05
C TRP A 78 -2.59 -37.05 77.98
N THR A 79 -3.91 -37.20 78.03
CA THR A 79 -4.57 -38.51 77.94
C THR A 79 -5.81 -38.45 77.06
N GLU A 80 -6.09 -39.56 76.39
CA GLU A 80 -7.30 -39.76 75.60
C GLU A 80 -7.87 -41.15 75.85
N GLN A 81 -9.20 -41.25 75.93
CA GLN A 81 -9.90 -42.53 75.97
C GLN A 81 -10.73 -42.67 74.69
N ALA A 82 -10.59 -43.81 74.03
CA ALA A 82 -11.26 -44.10 72.78
C ALA A 82 -11.67 -45.57 72.69
N SER A 83 -12.66 -45.88 71.85
CA SER A 83 -13.00 -47.24 71.47
C SER A 83 -12.42 -47.51 70.08
N ILE A 84 -11.51 -48.47 69.98
CA ILE A 84 -10.90 -48.90 68.71
C ILE A 84 -11.49 -50.23 68.26
N GLU A 85 -11.63 -50.43 66.96
CA GLU A 85 -11.97 -51.72 66.39
C GLU A 85 -10.67 -52.49 66.10
N ALA A 86 -10.53 -53.69 66.68
CA ALA A 86 -9.45 -54.61 66.35
C ALA A 86 -9.95 -55.66 65.35
N LYS A 87 -9.17 -55.91 64.30
CA LYS A 87 -9.44 -56.94 63.28
C LYS A 87 -8.18 -57.70 62.94
N GLY A 88 -8.19 -59.03 63.10
CA GLY A 88 -6.98 -59.86 63.08
C GLY A 88 -5.93 -59.39 64.10
N GLY A 89 -6.37 -58.80 65.20
CA GLY A 89 -5.54 -58.12 66.19
C GLY A 89 -4.97 -56.76 65.75
N GLN A 90 -5.17 -56.26 64.53
CA GLN A 90 -4.68 -54.94 64.12
C GLN A 90 -5.67 -53.83 64.46
N PHE A 91 -5.17 -52.65 64.81
CA PHE A 91 -5.98 -51.44 65.01
C PHE A 91 -5.28 -50.18 64.45
N GLN A 92 -6.09 -49.17 64.17
CA GLN A 92 -5.64 -47.81 63.83
C GLN A 92 -6.46 -46.81 64.65
N HIS A 93 -5.85 -45.71 65.06
CA HIS A 93 -6.52 -44.65 65.80
C HIS A 93 -5.90 -43.28 65.54
N ALA A 94 -6.72 -42.23 65.39
CA ALA A 94 -6.23 -40.87 65.23
C ALA A 94 -6.08 -40.19 66.61
N LEU A 95 -4.85 -40.06 67.08
CA LEU A 95 -4.50 -39.38 68.32
C LEU A 95 -4.91 -37.90 68.24
N GLY A 96 -5.63 -37.40 69.25
CA GLY A 96 -6.12 -36.03 69.27
C GLY A 96 -7.58 -35.89 68.79
N SER A 97 -8.20 -36.98 68.34
CA SER A 97 -9.55 -36.97 67.79
C SER A 97 -10.64 -36.89 68.87
N ALA A 98 -10.37 -37.42 70.07
CA ALA A 98 -11.31 -37.41 71.19
C ALA A 98 -10.93 -36.40 72.29
N ALA A 99 -9.65 -36.04 72.41
CA ALA A 99 -9.19 -34.94 73.26
C ALA A 99 -8.23 -34.03 72.49
N ASN A 100 -8.38 -32.71 72.58
CA ASN A 100 -7.50 -31.80 71.83
C ASN A 100 -6.02 -32.00 72.23
N LEU A 101 -5.16 -32.27 71.25
CA LEU A 101 -3.73 -32.45 71.44
C LEU A 101 -2.98 -31.16 71.09
N ALA A 102 -2.73 -30.32 72.11
CA ALA A 102 -2.10 -29.02 71.91
C ALA A 102 -0.59 -29.10 71.61
N GLN A 103 -0.10 -28.14 70.80
CA GLN A 103 1.31 -28.08 70.36
C GLN A 103 2.35 -28.11 71.50
N PRO A 104 2.14 -27.45 72.66
CA PRO A 104 3.11 -27.54 73.77
C PRO A 104 3.24 -28.95 74.35
N VAL A 105 2.17 -29.76 74.32
CA VAL A 105 2.20 -31.15 74.77
C VAL A 105 3.07 -31.98 73.82
N LEU A 106 2.86 -31.84 72.51
CA LEU A 106 3.69 -32.49 71.49
C LEU A 106 5.16 -32.07 71.58
N ALA A 107 5.44 -30.80 71.90
CA ALA A 107 6.82 -30.33 72.08
C ALA A 107 7.54 -30.93 73.30
N ALA A 108 6.78 -31.37 74.31
CA ALA A 108 7.32 -31.87 75.58
C ALA A 108 7.25 -33.40 75.73
N ALA A 109 6.32 -34.07 75.05
CA ALA A 109 6.18 -35.53 75.11
C ALA A 109 7.31 -36.23 74.33
N ALA A 110 7.76 -37.37 74.86
CA ALA A 110 8.77 -38.23 74.25
C ALA A 110 8.34 -39.72 74.19
N TYR A 111 7.29 -40.11 74.92
CA TYR A 111 6.79 -41.49 74.95
C TYR A 111 5.25 -41.56 74.89
N ILE A 112 4.73 -42.66 74.36
CA ILE A 112 3.30 -43.01 74.32
C ILE A 112 3.04 -44.31 75.09
N GLY A 113 2.03 -44.30 75.95
CA GLY A 113 1.53 -45.46 76.69
C GLY A 113 0.10 -45.80 76.28
N ILE A 114 -0.24 -47.09 76.27
CA ILE A 114 -1.58 -47.59 75.95
C ILE A 114 -1.97 -48.63 77.00
N ALA A 115 -3.14 -48.45 77.60
CA ALA A 115 -3.83 -49.45 78.42
C ALA A 115 -5.08 -49.93 77.67
N VAL A 116 -5.34 -51.23 77.70
CA VAL A 116 -6.49 -51.85 77.02
C VAL A 116 -7.48 -52.33 78.08
N ALA A 117 -8.73 -51.87 78.01
CA ALA A 117 -9.77 -52.14 78.98
C ALA A 117 -9.30 -51.89 80.44
N SER A 118 -9.36 -52.91 81.29
CA SER A 118 -8.92 -52.85 82.69
C SER A 118 -7.49 -53.37 82.92
N ASP A 119 -6.76 -53.71 81.86
CA ASP A 119 -5.41 -54.25 81.99
C ASP A 119 -4.39 -53.16 82.37
N PRO A 120 -3.28 -53.52 83.04
CA PRO A 120 -2.19 -52.58 83.31
C PRO A 120 -1.66 -51.92 82.02
N GLU A 121 -1.22 -50.65 82.12
CA GLU A 121 -0.61 -49.94 80.99
C GLU A 121 0.60 -50.73 80.44
N LEU A 122 0.62 -50.92 79.12
CA LEU A 122 1.71 -51.59 78.44
C LEU A 122 3.00 -50.75 78.49
N PRO A 123 4.20 -51.37 78.37
CA PRO A 123 5.45 -50.63 78.32
C PRO A 123 5.45 -49.53 77.25
N ARG A 124 5.73 -48.30 77.68
CA ARG A 124 5.65 -47.12 76.81
C ARG A 124 6.64 -47.20 75.65
N LYS A 125 6.24 -46.66 74.50
CA LYS A 125 7.07 -46.61 73.29
C LYS A 125 7.54 -45.18 73.02
N PRO A 126 8.76 -44.97 72.52
CA PRO A 126 9.24 -43.63 72.17
C PRO A 126 8.44 -43.05 71.00
N LEU A 127 8.22 -41.74 71.04
CA LEU A 127 7.66 -40.99 69.92
C LEU A 127 8.73 -40.75 68.85
N HIS A 128 8.33 -40.82 67.59
CA HIS A 128 9.20 -40.57 66.45
C HIS A 128 8.69 -39.39 65.61
N SER A 129 9.52 -38.93 64.67
CA SER A 129 9.42 -37.65 63.95
C SER A 129 8.03 -37.31 63.39
N VAL A 130 7.27 -38.31 62.93
CA VAL A 130 5.95 -38.13 62.32
C VAL A 130 4.96 -37.44 63.28
N LEU A 131 4.98 -37.78 64.57
CA LEU A 131 4.08 -37.17 65.56
C LEU A 131 4.40 -35.68 65.82
N TYR A 132 5.63 -35.24 65.56
CA TYR A 132 6.03 -33.83 65.70
C TYR A 132 5.70 -33.00 64.43
N ALA A 133 5.28 -33.62 63.33
CA ALA A 133 4.94 -32.91 62.08
C ALA A 133 3.76 -31.95 62.26
N ALA A 134 2.84 -32.25 63.20
CA ALA A 134 1.74 -31.35 63.56
C ALA A 134 2.23 -29.98 64.08
N ARG A 135 3.51 -29.83 64.50
CA ARG A 135 4.09 -28.53 64.92
C ARG A 135 4.31 -27.53 63.78
N ALA A 136 4.24 -27.97 62.52
CA ALA A 136 4.40 -27.10 61.35
C ALA A 136 3.39 -25.93 61.35
N GLY A 137 2.19 -26.12 61.91
CA GLY A 137 1.21 -25.04 62.05
C GLY A 137 1.68 -23.84 62.88
N THR A 138 2.73 -23.98 63.72
CA THR A 138 3.33 -22.85 64.45
C THR A 138 3.99 -21.86 63.49
N ALA A 139 4.57 -22.34 62.37
CA ALA A 139 5.23 -21.51 61.37
C ALA A 139 4.24 -20.66 60.55
N GLU A 140 3.00 -21.14 60.37
CA GLU A 140 1.92 -20.40 59.69
C GLU A 140 1.38 -19.23 60.51
N SER A 141 1.70 -19.18 61.81
CA SER A 141 1.16 -18.21 62.77
C SER A 141 2.20 -17.23 63.36
N ILE A 142 3.34 -17.02 62.68
CA ILE A 142 4.31 -15.98 63.10
C ILE A 142 3.65 -14.60 62.99
N ALA A 143 3.19 -14.09 64.13
CA ALA A 143 2.66 -12.75 64.31
C ALA A 143 3.33 -12.13 65.54
N CYS A 144 4.59 -11.73 65.40
CA CYS A 144 5.32 -11.01 66.44
C CYS A 144 6.16 -9.86 65.86
N SER A 145 6.05 -8.69 66.47
CA SER A 145 6.90 -7.54 66.19
C SER A 145 8.29 -7.78 66.79
N GLY A 146 9.34 -7.77 65.96
CA GLY A 146 10.74 -7.91 66.39
C GLY A 146 11.36 -9.31 66.23
N CYS A 147 10.59 -10.29 65.76
CA CYS A 147 11.10 -11.65 65.49
C CYS A 147 11.95 -11.76 64.22
N ILE A 148 11.79 -10.80 63.30
CA ILE A 148 12.66 -10.63 62.13
C ILE A 148 13.58 -9.43 62.41
N GLN A 149 14.88 -9.67 62.54
CA GLN A 149 15.89 -8.62 62.70
C GLN A 149 16.46 -8.23 61.34
N ALA A 150 17.09 -7.05 61.24
CA ALA A 150 17.68 -6.58 59.98
C ALA A 150 18.72 -7.54 59.39
N ALA A 151 19.40 -8.34 60.22
CA ALA A 151 20.31 -9.40 59.79
C ALA A 151 19.63 -10.58 59.07
N HIS A 152 18.29 -10.67 59.14
CA HIS A 152 17.49 -11.71 58.50
C HIS A 152 16.90 -11.24 57.15
N LEU A 153 17.16 -10.01 56.73
CA LEU A 153 16.68 -9.42 55.47
C LEU A 153 17.80 -9.43 54.42
N ASP A 154 17.46 -9.67 53.16
CA ASP A 154 18.41 -9.59 52.05
C ASP A 154 18.96 -8.15 51.89
N THR A 155 20.25 -8.07 51.57
CA THR A 155 21.06 -6.88 51.30
C THR A 155 20.40 -5.84 50.38
N VAL A 156 19.57 -6.25 49.42
CA VAL A 156 18.84 -5.31 48.55
C VAL A 156 17.76 -4.55 49.33
N LEU A 157 16.93 -5.24 50.10
CA LEU A 157 15.89 -4.61 50.93
C LEU A 157 16.50 -3.73 52.04
N ALA A 158 17.64 -4.13 52.60
CA ALA A 158 18.32 -3.37 53.64
C ALA A 158 18.86 -2.01 53.16
N ASN A 159 19.19 -1.87 51.88
CA ASN A 159 19.68 -0.62 51.30
C ASN A 159 18.54 0.34 50.93
N ASP A 160 17.39 -0.15 50.49
CA ASP A 160 16.23 0.70 50.19
C ASP A 160 15.66 1.37 51.46
N LEU A 161 15.73 0.69 52.61
CA LEU A 161 15.26 1.21 53.90
C LEU A 161 16.21 2.22 54.58
N LYS A 162 17.48 2.34 54.14
CA LYS A 162 18.42 3.37 54.65
C LYS A 162 18.11 4.78 54.14
N SER A 163 17.33 4.90 53.07
CA SER A 163 16.96 6.17 52.44
C SER A 163 15.69 6.79 53.04
N ALA A 164 15.00 6.08 53.93
CA ALA A 164 13.78 6.54 54.57
C ALA A 164 14.11 7.30 55.88
N VAL A 165 13.88 8.62 55.88
CA VAL A 165 14.02 9.48 57.06
C VAL A 165 12.97 9.13 58.11
N LYS A 166 13.37 9.01 59.37
CA LYS A 166 12.44 8.71 60.47
C LYS A 166 11.58 9.93 60.78
N THR A 167 10.29 9.73 61.08
CA THR A 167 9.33 10.81 61.41
C THR A 167 9.79 11.70 62.59
N SER A 168 10.62 11.16 63.48
CA SER A 168 11.22 11.89 64.60
C SER A 168 12.28 12.92 64.20
N GLU A 169 12.84 12.81 62.99
CA GLU A 169 13.90 13.68 62.46
C GLU A 169 13.35 14.79 61.54
N LEU A 170 12.03 14.84 61.35
CA LEU A 170 11.35 15.92 60.62
C LEU A 170 11.23 17.18 61.48
N SER A 171 11.45 18.35 60.87
CA SER A 171 11.29 19.67 61.50
C SER A 171 9.84 19.95 61.90
N ASP A 172 9.62 20.88 62.84
CA ASP A 172 8.29 21.13 63.40
C ASP A 172 7.26 21.57 62.34
N VAL A 173 7.67 22.39 61.37
CA VAL A 173 6.82 22.78 60.23
C VAL A 173 6.37 21.57 59.38
N ALA A 174 7.18 20.53 59.27
CA ALA A 174 6.83 19.33 58.52
C ALA A 174 5.81 18.44 59.26
N LYS A 175 5.59 18.68 60.56
CA LYS A 175 4.56 18.02 61.37
C LYS A 175 3.27 18.84 61.44
N SER A 176 3.37 20.16 61.57
CA SER A 176 2.23 21.04 61.78
C SER A 176 1.63 21.61 60.50
N GLY A 177 2.45 21.84 59.46
CA GLY A 177 2.08 22.58 58.26
C GLY A 177 1.91 24.10 58.45
N ASN A 178 2.21 24.64 59.64
CA ASN A 178 1.99 26.07 59.92
C ASN A 178 3.20 26.92 59.53
N TYR A 179 2.95 28.02 58.81
CA TYR A 179 3.97 28.96 58.38
C TYR A 179 4.76 29.60 59.54
N ALA A 180 4.12 29.79 60.69
CA ALA A 180 4.74 30.36 61.88
C ALA A 180 5.84 29.47 62.49
N ASP A 181 5.88 28.19 62.13
CA ASP A 181 6.86 27.23 62.65
C ASP A 181 8.18 27.25 61.84
N LEU A 182 8.29 28.15 60.85
CA LEU A 182 9.52 28.44 60.11
C LEU A 182 10.39 29.46 60.87
N GLN A 183 11.65 29.13 61.13
CA GLN A 183 12.61 30.10 61.64
C GLN A 183 13.36 30.81 60.50
N GLY A 184 13.64 32.12 60.67
CA GLY A 184 14.38 32.93 59.68
C GLY A 184 13.55 33.49 58.53
N THR A 185 12.24 33.71 58.73
CA THR A 185 11.37 34.21 57.66
C THR A 185 11.69 35.67 57.27
N PRO A 186 11.73 36.01 55.97
CA PRO A 186 11.94 37.38 55.51
C PRO A 186 10.88 38.37 56.01
N ASN A 187 11.27 39.62 56.28
CA ASN A 187 10.31 40.68 56.59
C ASN A 187 9.48 41.03 55.35
N LEU A 188 8.19 40.69 55.38
CA LEU A 188 7.29 40.88 54.24
C LEU A 188 6.79 42.33 54.05
N ALA A 189 7.22 43.29 54.88
CA ALA A 189 6.86 44.70 54.76
C ALA A 189 7.35 45.37 53.45
N ALA A 190 8.31 44.76 52.75
CA ALA A 190 8.82 45.26 51.47
C ALA A 190 8.06 44.74 50.23
N TYR A 191 7.09 43.82 50.40
CA TYR A 191 6.31 43.26 49.30
C TYR A 191 4.95 43.96 49.19
N ALA A 192 4.59 44.37 47.97
CA ALA A 192 3.35 45.10 47.68
C ALA A 192 2.11 44.27 48.05
N LYS A 193 1.14 44.90 48.73
CA LYS A 193 -0.13 44.22 49.05
C LYS A 193 -0.94 44.05 47.75
N THR A 194 -1.85 43.09 47.72
CA THR A 194 -2.72 42.85 46.57
C THR A 194 -3.51 44.10 46.13
N SER A 195 -3.80 45.01 47.07
CA SER A 195 -4.42 46.33 46.80
C SER A 195 -3.56 47.28 45.97
N ASP A 196 -2.25 47.08 46.00
CA ASP A 196 -1.26 47.99 45.41
C ASP A 196 -0.83 47.50 44.01
N LEU A 197 -1.28 46.30 43.61
CA LEU A 197 -1.01 45.71 42.32
C LEU A 197 -1.92 46.30 41.23
N LYS A 198 -1.33 46.64 40.08
CA LYS A 198 -2.09 47.06 38.90
C LYS A 198 -2.96 45.90 38.39
N LYS A 199 -4.11 46.23 37.79
CA LYS A 199 -5.14 45.26 37.37
C LYS A 199 -4.61 44.05 36.59
N VAL A 200 -3.64 44.25 35.69
CA VAL A 200 -3.00 43.17 34.92
C VAL A 200 -2.35 42.09 35.78
N ALA A 201 -1.81 42.45 36.95
CA ALA A 201 -1.19 41.50 37.87
C ALA A 201 -2.23 40.60 38.57
N LEU A 202 -3.52 40.96 38.51
CA LEU A 202 -4.62 40.17 39.08
C LEU A 202 -5.32 39.32 38.01
N THR A 203 -5.50 39.86 36.81
CA THR A 203 -6.26 39.21 35.73
C THR A 203 -5.38 38.34 34.84
N GLY A 204 -4.07 38.63 34.76
CA GLY A 204 -3.16 38.03 33.78
C GLY A 204 -3.51 38.40 32.32
N SER A 205 -4.47 39.29 32.11
CA SER A 205 -4.94 39.62 30.77
C SER A 205 -3.99 40.59 30.10
N TYR A 206 -3.49 40.21 28.93
CA TYR A 206 -2.70 41.09 28.06
C TYR A 206 -3.43 42.41 27.77
N ALA A 207 -4.77 42.41 27.81
CA ALA A 207 -5.58 43.59 27.58
C ALA A 207 -5.40 44.71 28.63
N ASP A 208 -4.95 44.39 29.84
CA ASP A 208 -4.82 45.32 30.96
C ASP A 208 -3.45 46.04 31.01
N LEU A 209 -2.56 45.80 30.04
CA LEU A 209 -1.30 46.54 29.86
C LEU A 209 -1.52 47.90 29.18
N ALA A 210 -0.91 48.97 29.69
CA ALA A 210 -1.07 50.32 29.14
C ALA A 210 -0.25 50.54 27.84
N ASP A 211 0.93 49.91 27.74
CA ASP A 211 1.88 50.10 26.63
C ASP A 211 2.14 48.78 25.89
N LYS A 212 1.11 48.25 25.21
CA LYS A 212 1.22 46.98 24.47
C LYS A 212 2.05 47.17 23.19
N PRO A 213 2.97 46.26 22.83
CA PRO A 213 3.52 46.21 21.48
C PRO A 213 2.39 45.96 20.46
N VAL A 214 2.43 46.66 19.32
CA VAL A 214 1.45 46.49 18.24
C VAL A 214 1.56 45.06 17.71
N MET A 215 0.57 44.22 18.00
CA MET A 215 0.53 42.86 17.46
C MET A 215 0.00 42.91 16.02
N ALA A 216 0.70 42.23 15.11
CA ALA A 216 0.35 42.09 13.72
C ALA A 216 -1.12 41.69 13.54
N ALA A 217 -1.85 42.40 12.68
CA ALA A 217 -3.22 42.08 12.29
C ALA A 217 -3.24 40.85 11.36
N VAL A 218 -2.88 39.68 11.88
CA VAL A 218 -2.94 38.42 11.14
C VAL A 218 -4.39 37.93 11.11
N GLY A 219 -4.99 37.94 9.91
CA GLY A 219 -6.35 37.39 9.71
C GLY A 219 -7.22 38.11 8.68
N SER A 220 -6.86 39.32 8.23
CA SER A 220 -7.58 39.99 7.14
C SER A 220 -7.13 39.46 5.79
N ALA A 221 -8.04 38.87 5.00
CA ALA A 221 -7.76 38.52 3.61
C ALA A 221 -7.49 39.80 2.79
N CYS A 222 -6.71 39.68 1.71
CA CYS A 222 -6.41 40.80 0.81
C CYS A 222 -7.63 41.39 0.06
N GLY A 223 -8.85 40.91 0.30
CA GLY A 223 -10.03 41.25 -0.49
C GLY A 223 -10.03 40.57 -1.86
N SER A 224 -11.16 40.62 -2.56
CA SER A 224 -11.30 39.99 -3.89
C SER A 224 -10.41 40.66 -4.94
N GLY A 225 -9.64 39.87 -5.69
CA GLY A 225 -8.80 40.35 -6.80
C GLY A 225 -7.38 40.77 -6.41
N LEU A 226 -7.02 40.71 -5.12
CA LEU A 226 -5.67 41.03 -4.63
C LEU A 226 -4.95 39.76 -4.15
N VAL A 227 -3.63 39.72 -4.35
CA VAL A 227 -2.74 38.65 -3.85
C VAL A 227 -1.82 39.18 -2.77
N VAL A 228 -1.41 38.31 -1.85
CA VAL A 228 -0.40 38.63 -0.85
C VAL A 228 0.96 38.74 -1.54
N LYS A 229 1.49 39.97 -1.60
CA LYS A 229 2.84 40.26 -2.07
C LYS A 229 3.87 40.21 -0.93
N GLY A 230 3.43 40.40 0.31
CA GLY A 230 4.28 40.33 1.49
C GLY A 230 3.53 40.61 2.79
N ILE A 231 4.27 40.85 3.86
CA ILE A 231 3.76 41.32 5.16
C ILE A 231 4.49 42.63 5.49
N LYS A 232 3.73 43.68 5.78
CA LYS A 232 4.28 45.00 6.14
C LYS A 232 4.88 44.98 7.55
N ALA A 233 5.66 46.02 7.88
CA ALA A 233 6.29 46.15 9.19
C ALA A 233 5.28 46.26 10.36
N ASP A 234 4.05 46.69 10.08
CA ASP A 234 2.93 46.72 11.03
C ASP A 234 2.18 45.38 11.13
N GLY A 235 2.62 44.36 10.38
CA GLY A 235 2.06 43.02 10.38
C GLY A 235 0.78 42.86 9.53
N ALA A 236 0.35 43.89 8.81
CA ALA A 236 -0.71 43.75 7.81
C ALA A 236 -0.21 43.03 6.55
N LEU A 237 -1.10 42.32 5.85
CA LEU A 237 -0.78 41.79 4.53
C LEU A 237 -0.48 42.95 3.57
N ASP A 238 0.66 42.87 2.88
CA ASP A 238 0.96 43.72 1.73
C ASP A 238 0.31 43.11 0.51
N CYS A 239 -0.82 43.68 0.11
CA CYS A 239 -1.65 43.17 -0.96
C CYS A 239 -1.36 43.93 -2.25
N ALA A 240 -1.14 43.21 -3.34
CA ALA A 240 -0.95 43.79 -4.67
C ALA A 240 -2.10 43.41 -5.60
N ALA A 241 -2.40 44.31 -6.55
CA ALA A 241 -3.22 43.97 -7.69
C ALA A 241 -2.50 42.88 -8.50
N GLY A 242 -3.07 41.69 -8.50
CA GLY A 242 -2.44 40.49 -9.05
C GLY A 242 -3.21 39.21 -8.73
N GLY A 243 -4.41 39.30 -8.15
CA GLY A 243 -5.32 38.15 -8.05
C GLY A 243 -6.01 37.87 -9.38
N ALA A 244 -6.83 36.81 -9.39
CA ALA A 244 -7.55 36.26 -10.54
C ALA A 244 -8.27 37.26 -11.48
N ALA A 245 -8.40 38.53 -11.10
CA ALA A 245 -8.88 39.62 -11.97
C ALA A 245 -7.84 40.09 -13.02
N ASN A 246 -6.54 39.85 -12.81
CA ASN A 246 -5.46 40.21 -13.73
C ASN A 246 -4.94 39.02 -14.54
N LEU A 247 -5.39 37.80 -14.22
CA LEU A 247 -5.09 36.62 -15.00
C LEU A 247 -6.13 36.54 -16.12
N PRO A 248 -5.71 36.38 -17.39
CA PRO A 248 -6.67 36.19 -18.45
C PRO A 248 -7.44 34.87 -18.22
N PRO A 249 -8.63 34.70 -18.85
CA PRO A 249 -9.42 33.48 -18.71
C PRO A 249 -8.65 32.17 -18.96
N ASP A 250 -7.51 32.26 -19.66
CA ASP A 250 -6.58 31.22 -20.04
C ASP A 250 -5.19 31.40 -19.41
N ALA A 251 -5.11 31.70 -18.12
CA ALA A 251 -3.89 31.94 -17.34
C ALA A 251 -2.76 30.87 -17.37
N ILE A 252 -2.94 29.77 -18.10
CA ILE A 252 -2.07 28.60 -18.02
C ILE A 252 -0.72 28.85 -18.70
N ASP A 253 -0.66 29.67 -19.74
CA ASP A 253 0.61 30.03 -20.37
C ASP A 253 1.38 31.03 -19.52
N GLU A 254 0.74 31.98 -18.83
CA GLU A 254 1.45 32.83 -17.86
C GLU A 254 2.01 32.02 -16.68
N VAL A 255 1.20 31.13 -16.11
CA VAL A 255 1.61 30.30 -14.95
C VAL A 255 2.73 29.33 -15.34
N SER A 256 2.72 28.82 -16.57
CA SER A 256 3.73 27.90 -17.06
C SER A 256 4.95 28.60 -17.69
N ASN A 257 5.02 29.93 -17.66
CA ASN A 257 6.06 30.71 -18.33
C ASN A 257 6.19 30.38 -19.83
N GLY A 258 5.03 30.27 -20.51
CA GLY A 258 4.92 29.99 -21.93
C GLY A 258 5.25 28.55 -22.32
N LEU A 259 5.14 27.58 -21.40
CA LEU A 259 5.41 26.17 -21.68
C LEU A 259 4.14 25.38 -22.02
N ILE A 260 2.99 25.74 -21.45
CA ILE A 260 1.71 25.04 -21.59
C ILE A 260 0.68 26.00 -22.18
N PHE A 261 -0.01 25.58 -23.24
CA PHE A 261 -1.06 26.35 -23.91
C PHE A 261 -2.33 25.51 -24.02
N ASN A 262 -3.48 26.16 -23.88
CA ASN A 262 -4.80 25.59 -24.18
C ASN A 262 -5.60 26.44 -25.18
N THR A 263 -4.97 27.45 -25.79
CA THR A 263 -5.53 28.27 -26.85
C THR A 263 -5.02 27.87 -28.22
N PHE A 264 -5.93 27.82 -29.19
CA PHE A 264 -5.62 27.34 -30.54
C PHE A 264 -6.39 28.13 -31.58
N VAL A 265 -5.83 28.22 -32.79
CA VAL A 265 -6.58 28.61 -33.99
C VAL A 265 -7.08 27.33 -34.65
N ASP A 266 -8.40 27.15 -34.66
CA ASP A 266 -9.07 26.02 -35.29
C ASP A 266 -9.81 26.46 -36.55
N LYS A 267 -9.85 25.57 -37.55
CA LYS A 267 -10.48 25.81 -38.85
C LYS A 267 -11.35 24.61 -39.21
N LYS A 268 -12.58 24.88 -39.64
CA LYS A 268 -13.47 23.89 -40.26
C LYS A 268 -13.83 24.33 -41.68
N PRO A 269 -13.22 23.73 -42.71
CA PRO A 269 -13.58 24.03 -44.09
C PRO A 269 -14.94 23.42 -44.45
N GLY A 270 -15.66 24.12 -45.34
CA GLY A 270 -16.82 23.60 -46.04
C GLY A 270 -16.46 22.67 -47.19
N THR A 271 -17.47 22.34 -48.00
CA THR A 271 -17.30 21.60 -49.25
C THR A 271 -16.38 22.40 -50.18
N ALA A 272 -15.44 21.71 -50.82
CA ALA A 272 -14.51 22.34 -51.74
C ALA A 272 -15.20 22.66 -53.07
N ASP A 273 -14.87 23.82 -53.64
CA ASP A 273 -15.30 24.29 -54.97
C ASP A 273 -16.82 24.17 -55.19
N VAL A 274 -17.61 24.71 -54.26
CA VAL A 274 -19.07 24.76 -54.39
C VAL A 274 -19.42 25.65 -55.60
N GLN A 275 -20.08 25.07 -56.59
CA GLN A 275 -20.42 25.76 -57.84
C GLN A 275 -21.56 26.74 -57.62
N ILE A 276 -21.44 27.94 -58.19
CA ILE A 276 -22.46 29.00 -58.14
C ILE A 276 -23.20 28.98 -59.47
N PRO A 277 -24.48 28.58 -59.52
CA PRO A 277 -25.27 28.69 -60.74
C PRO A 277 -25.46 30.15 -61.15
N ASP A 278 -25.47 30.43 -62.46
CA ASP A 278 -25.85 31.74 -62.98
C ASP A 278 -27.31 32.01 -62.60
N PHE A 279 -27.58 33.23 -62.11
CA PHE A 279 -28.91 33.64 -61.64
C PHE A 279 -29.64 32.60 -60.75
N ALA A 280 -28.98 32.16 -59.67
CA ALA A 280 -29.41 31.02 -58.86
C ALA A 280 -30.68 31.22 -58.00
N GLY A 281 -31.52 32.24 -58.22
CA GLY A 281 -32.75 32.50 -57.45
C GLY A 281 -32.56 32.43 -55.92
N PRO A 282 -32.90 31.30 -55.25
CA PRO A 282 -32.62 31.09 -53.82
C PRO A 282 -31.13 31.10 -53.43
N GLY A 283 -30.22 30.80 -54.37
CA GLY A 283 -28.78 30.64 -54.13
C GLY A 283 -28.35 29.21 -53.87
N VAL A 284 -27.04 29.00 -53.83
CA VAL A 284 -26.41 27.74 -53.44
C VAL A 284 -25.99 27.82 -51.98
N SER A 285 -26.23 26.75 -51.21
CA SER A 285 -25.82 26.68 -49.80
C SER A 285 -24.88 25.52 -49.54
N ASP A 286 -23.99 25.71 -48.59
CA ASP A 286 -23.12 24.67 -48.04
C ASP A 286 -23.18 24.72 -46.52
N VAL A 287 -23.14 23.55 -45.89
CA VAL A 287 -23.36 23.37 -44.44
C VAL A 287 -22.20 22.61 -43.84
N ILE A 288 -21.69 23.10 -42.72
CA ILE A 288 -20.72 22.39 -41.88
C ILE A 288 -21.31 22.12 -40.51
N ASP A 289 -21.01 20.93 -39.96
CA ASP A 289 -21.21 20.65 -38.54
C ASP A 289 -19.91 20.95 -37.79
N PHE A 290 -19.92 22.02 -37.00
CA PHE A 290 -18.78 22.47 -36.24
C PHE A 290 -18.75 21.75 -34.89
N PRO A 291 -17.66 21.02 -34.56
CA PRO A 291 -17.60 20.21 -33.34
C PRO A 291 -17.45 21.06 -32.06
N ASP A 292 -17.71 20.44 -30.91
CA ASP A 292 -17.35 21.00 -29.61
C ASP A 292 -15.82 20.98 -29.44
N ILE A 293 -15.21 22.16 -29.50
CA ILE A 293 -13.76 22.34 -29.31
C ILE A 293 -13.40 23.31 -28.19
N GLY A 294 -14.40 23.98 -27.59
CA GLY A 294 -14.20 24.97 -26.53
C GLY A 294 -14.99 26.26 -26.76
N ILE A 295 -14.48 27.34 -26.18
CA ILE A 295 -15.12 28.66 -26.16
C ILE A 295 -14.41 29.61 -27.12
N ALA A 296 -15.15 30.41 -27.88
CA ALA A 296 -14.60 31.38 -28.82
C ALA A 296 -13.98 32.60 -28.11
N GLN A 297 -12.74 32.91 -28.46
CA GLN A 297 -12.03 34.15 -28.13
C GLN A 297 -11.94 35.11 -29.33
N LYS A 298 -12.02 34.60 -30.56
CA LYS A 298 -12.17 35.35 -31.82
C LYS A 298 -12.76 34.42 -32.87
N MET A 299 -13.50 34.92 -33.85
CA MET A 299 -13.95 34.09 -34.98
C MET A 299 -14.02 34.86 -36.31
N TRP A 300 -13.83 34.17 -37.43
CA TRP A 300 -13.93 34.78 -38.76
C TRP A 300 -14.26 33.74 -39.83
N ILE A 301 -14.84 34.21 -40.94
CA ILE A 301 -15.11 33.39 -42.13
C ILE A 301 -14.06 33.70 -43.19
N GLU A 302 -13.22 32.73 -43.49
CA GLU A 302 -12.31 32.81 -44.64
C GLU A 302 -13.09 32.37 -45.88
N MET A 303 -13.06 33.20 -46.93
CA MET A 303 -13.78 33.01 -48.18
C MET A 303 -12.82 33.17 -49.36
N ASN A 304 -12.88 32.23 -50.30
CA ASN A 304 -12.27 32.32 -51.62
C ASN A 304 -13.35 32.08 -52.67
N LEU A 305 -13.76 33.14 -53.38
CA LEU A 305 -14.87 33.13 -54.32
C LEU A 305 -14.41 33.61 -55.69
N GLN A 306 -14.92 32.97 -56.73
CA GLN A 306 -14.80 33.36 -58.13
C GLN A 306 -16.21 33.49 -58.70
N ASN A 307 -16.49 34.59 -59.39
CA ASN A 307 -17.74 34.80 -60.10
C ASN A 307 -17.50 35.80 -61.25
N SER A 308 -18.30 35.77 -62.32
CA SER A 308 -18.07 36.68 -63.44
C SER A 308 -18.27 38.16 -63.06
N ASP A 309 -19.13 38.45 -62.08
CA ASP A 309 -19.47 39.80 -61.64
C ASP A 309 -19.73 39.89 -60.13
N LEU A 310 -18.66 40.16 -59.37
CA LEU A 310 -18.78 40.34 -57.91
C LEU A 310 -19.68 41.50 -57.49
N SER A 311 -20.07 42.42 -58.37
CA SER A 311 -20.99 43.50 -58.01
C SER A 311 -22.42 43.00 -57.82
N ALA A 312 -22.73 41.80 -58.33
CA ALA A 312 -24.03 41.15 -58.24
C ALA A 312 -24.06 39.92 -57.31
N VAL A 313 -23.03 39.71 -56.50
CA VAL A 313 -22.98 38.58 -55.55
C VAL A 313 -23.47 38.98 -54.16
N LYS A 314 -24.29 38.12 -53.54
CA LYS A 314 -24.72 38.24 -52.13
C LYS A 314 -24.33 37.00 -51.33
N ILE A 315 -23.78 37.20 -50.14
CA ILE A 315 -23.31 36.12 -49.25
C ILE A 315 -23.96 36.26 -47.87
N GLU A 316 -24.67 35.24 -47.44
CA GLU A 316 -25.34 35.14 -46.14
C GLU A 316 -24.78 33.98 -45.32
N LEU A 317 -24.59 34.20 -44.02
CA LEU A 317 -24.12 33.19 -43.09
C LEU A 317 -25.14 33.00 -41.95
N TYR A 318 -25.48 31.75 -41.68
CA TYR A 318 -26.31 31.33 -40.56
C TYR A 318 -25.45 30.53 -39.59
N GLY A 319 -25.43 30.96 -38.33
CA GLY A 319 -24.91 30.17 -37.23
C GLY A 319 -25.98 29.27 -36.61
N PRO A 320 -25.59 28.41 -35.66
CA PRO A 320 -26.49 27.50 -34.96
C PRO A 320 -27.72 28.23 -34.38
N SER A 321 -28.91 27.76 -34.73
CA SER A 321 -30.20 28.27 -34.24
C SER A 321 -30.53 29.73 -34.62
N MET A 322 -29.85 30.31 -35.61
CA MET A 322 -30.15 31.67 -36.09
C MET A 322 -31.31 31.67 -37.09
N SER A 323 -32.27 32.57 -36.90
CA SER A 323 -33.35 32.85 -37.87
C SER A 323 -33.03 33.97 -38.86
N THR A 324 -32.04 34.80 -38.56
CA THR A 324 -31.62 35.95 -39.37
C THR A 324 -30.14 35.81 -39.70
N PRO A 325 -29.72 35.89 -40.98
CA PRO A 325 -28.33 35.70 -41.35
C PRO A 325 -27.46 36.92 -40.99
N TYR A 326 -26.17 36.67 -40.80
CA TYR A 326 -25.16 37.68 -41.04
C TYR A 326 -25.03 37.92 -42.54
N LEU A 327 -25.02 39.18 -42.96
CA LEU A 327 -24.75 39.54 -44.35
C LEU A 327 -23.25 39.81 -44.46
N LEU A 328 -22.52 38.87 -45.08
CA LEU A 328 -21.08 38.99 -45.23
C LEU A 328 -20.73 39.92 -46.39
N TYR A 329 -21.47 39.82 -47.49
CA TYR A 329 -21.22 40.57 -48.72
C TYR A 329 -22.52 40.82 -49.49
N ASN A 330 -22.65 42.01 -50.09
CA ASN A 330 -23.83 42.41 -50.86
C ASN A 330 -23.43 43.32 -52.03
N GLY A 331 -22.58 42.79 -52.90
CA GLY A 331 -22.10 43.48 -54.09
C GLY A 331 -21.26 44.73 -53.82
N GLY A 332 -21.15 45.58 -54.84
CA GLY A 332 -20.54 46.91 -54.75
C GLY A 332 -19.05 47.02 -55.07
N LYS A 333 -18.36 45.91 -55.35
CA LYS A 333 -16.97 45.90 -55.86
C LYS A 333 -16.91 45.33 -57.27
N SER A 334 -16.14 45.97 -58.15
CA SER A 334 -15.82 45.44 -59.49
C SER A 334 -14.73 44.36 -59.38
N GLY A 335 -14.83 43.32 -60.21
CA GLY A 335 -13.86 42.23 -60.26
C GLY A 335 -14.53 40.85 -60.36
N ASN A 336 -13.69 39.82 -60.46
CA ASN A 336 -14.12 38.45 -60.77
C ASN A 336 -13.70 37.42 -59.69
N SER A 337 -12.96 37.86 -58.67
CA SER A 337 -12.51 36.99 -57.58
C SER A 337 -12.31 37.75 -56.27
N MET A 338 -12.53 37.06 -55.15
CA MET A 338 -12.43 37.60 -53.80
C MET A 338 -11.78 36.57 -52.88
N VAL A 339 -10.71 36.96 -52.21
CA VAL A 339 -10.13 36.23 -51.08
C VAL A 339 -10.18 37.15 -49.87
N THR A 340 -10.94 36.78 -48.85
CA THR A 340 -11.15 37.65 -47.67
C THR A 340 -11.43 36.86 -46.41
N LYS A 341 -11.31 37.55 -45.26
CA LYS A 341 -11.70 37.08 -43.94
C LYS A 341 -12.75 38.02 -43.34
N PHE A 342 -14.00 37.59 -43.37
CA PHE A 342 -15.10 38.33 -42.77
C PHE A 342 -15.07 38.21 -41.25
N ASN A 343 -15.30 39.30 -40.53
CA ASN A 343 -15.10 39.44 -39.07
C ASN A 343 -13.63 39.34 -38.62
N ASP A 344 -12.70 39.64 -39.54
CA ASP A 344 -11.27 39.85 -39.26
C ASP A 344 -10.81 41.08 -40.07
N ASP A 345 -10.12 40.85 -41.18
CA ASP A 345 -9.62 41.92 -42.06
C ASP A 345 -10.74 42.68 -42.81
N THR A 346 -11.95 42.09 -42.91
CA THR A 346 -13.13 42.72 -43.55
C THR A 346 -14.34 42.69 -42.62
N PRO A 347 -15.00 43.83 -42.34
CA PRO A 347 -16.20 43.87 -41.52
C PRO A 347 -17.41 43.25 -42.25
N LEU A 348 -18.39 42.82 -41.45
CA LEU A 348 -19.68 42.34 -41.95
C LEU A 348 -20.51 43.50 -42.50
N VAL A 349 -21.37 43.24 -43.50
CA VAL A 349 -22.34 44.24 -43.97
C VAL A 349 -23.45 44.43 -42.94
N THR A 350 -23.96 43.33 -42.35
CA THR A 350 -24.90 43.40 -41.22
C THR A 350 -24.65 42.30 -40.19
N GLY A 351 -24.88 42.65 -38.93
CA GLY A 351 -24.72 41.78 -37.75
C GLY A 351 -23.33 41.87 -37.14
N ASP A 352 -23.14 41.17 -36.01
CA ASP A 352 -21.94 41.27 -35.17
C ASP A 352 -21.62 39.90 -34.56
N MET A 353 -20.69 39.18 -35.21
CA MET A 353 -20.31 37.84 -34.77
C MET A 353 -19.55 37.88 -33.44
N ASP A 354 -18.81 38.96 -33.15
CA ASP A 354 -18.05 39.07 -31.90
C ASP A 354 -18.99 39.20 -30.70
N LYS A 355 -20.02 40.03 -30.82
CA LYS A 355 -21.05 40.17 -29.79
C LYS A 355 -21.82 38.87 -29.56
N ASP A 356 -22.09 38.12 -30.62
CA ASP A 356 -22.97 36.96 -30.54
C ASP A 356 -22.25 35.69 -30.04
N TRP A 357 -20.96 35.52 -30.33
CA TRP A 357 -20.27 34.24 -30.14
C TRP A 357 -19.08 34.26 -29.18
N ILE A 358 -18.44 35.41 -28.93
CA ILE A 358 -17.30 35.46 -28.00
C ILE A 358 -17.76 35.09 -26.59
N GLY A 359 -16.98 34.23 -25.94
CA GLY A 359 -17.35 33.65 -24.64
C GLY A 359 -18.35 32.49 -24.72
N LYS A 360 -18.76 32.05 -25.92
CA LYS A 360 -19.65 30.90 -26.13
C LYS A 360 -19.00 29.77 -26.92
N ASN A 361 -19.59 28.58 -26.83
CA ASN A 361 -19.25 27.45 -27.68
C ASN A 361 -20.00 27.56 -29.01
N ILE A 362 -19.27 27.46 -30.13
CA ILE A 362 -19.83 27.62 -31.49
C ILE A 362 -20.32 26.30 -32.12
N LYS A 363 -20.35 25.21 -31.35
CA LYS A 363 -20.78 23.89 -31.80
C LYS A 363 -22.14 23.95 -32.51
N GLY A 364 -22.23 23.27 -33.64
CA GLY A 364 -23.48 23.01 -34.35
C GLY A 364 -23.38 23.31 -35.84
N LEU A 365 -24.54 23.34 -36.48
CA LEU A 365 -24.64 23.56 -37.92
C LEU A 365 -24.43 25.03 -38.26
N TRP A 366 -23.45 25.29 -39.11
CA TRP A 366 -23.22 26.57 -39.77
C TRP A 366 -23.52 26.42 -41.25
N SER A 367 -24.27 27.35 -41.83
CA SER A 367 -24.63 27.35 -43.24
C SER A 367 -24.22 28.66 -43.87
N ILE A 368 -23.64 28.59 -45.07
CA ILE A 368 -23.42 29.76 -45.91
C ILE A 368 -24.28 29.65 -47.16
N THR A 369 -24.82 30.77 -47.63
CA THR A 369 -25.59 30.85 -48.87
C THR A 369 -24.99 31.92 -49.76
N VAL A 370 -24.63 31.54 -50.98
CA VAL A 370 -24.09 32.45 -52.01
C VAL A 370 -25.11 32.56 -53.14
N ARG A 371 -25.44 33.79 -53.51
CA ARG A 371 -26.36 34.11 -54.61
C ARG A 371 -25.66 34.95 -55.66
N ASP A 372 -25.83 34.54 -56.90
CA ASP A 372 -25.67 35.41 -58.06
C ASP A 372 -27.00 36.09 -58.36
N LEU A 373 -26.99 37.42 -58.46
CA LEU A 373 -28.16 38.25 -58.71
C LEU A 373 -28.22 38.75 -60.15
N LYS A 374 -27.19 38.50 -60.96
CA LYS A 374 -27.15 38.85 -62.38
C LYS A 374 -27.42 37.60 -63.21
N ASP A 375 -28.05 37.82 -64.35
CA ASP A 375 -28.28 36.80 -65.37
C ASP A 375 -27.31 37.08 -66.53
N ASN A 376 -26.36 36.17 -66.74
CA ASN A 376 -25.29 36.29 -67.72
C ASN A 376 -25.39 35.24 -68.85
N THR A 377 -26.60 34.78 -69.23
CA THR A 377 -26.85 33.81 -70.33
C THR A 377 -25.73 33.79 -71.40
N PRO A 378 -24.92 32.70 -71.49
CA PRO A 378 -25.36 31.30 -71.58
C PRO A 378 -24.67 30.31 -70.60
N GLN A 379 -24.18 30.75 -69.44
CA GLN A 379 -23.44 29.87 -68.52
C GLN A 379 -24.38 29.21 -67.50
N ASN A 380 -24.32 27.89 -67.34
CA ASN A 380 -25.09 27.20 -66.28
C ASN A 380 -24.45 27.35 -64.88
N ILE A 381 -23.18 27.76 -64.83
CA ILE A 381 -22.38 27.96 -63.62
C ILE A 381 -21.57 29.23 -63.88
N ASP A 382 -21.75 30.24 -63.03
CA ASP A 382 -21.07 31.54 -63.16
C ASP A 382 -19.91 31.71 -62.17
N GLY A 383 -19.60 30.68 -61.39
CA GLY A 383 -18.53 30.77 -60.42
C GLY A 383 -18.41 29.59 -59.48
N LYS A 384 -17.54 29.74 -58.49
CA LYS A 384 -17.37 28.79 -57.40
C LYS A 384 -16.83 29.46 -56.15
N PHE A 385 -17.02 28.82 -54.99
CA PHE A 385 -16.43 29.28 -53.75
C PHE A 385 -15.93 28.16 -52.84
N ASN A 386 -14.99 28.54 -51.98
CA ASN A 386 -14.51 27.78 -50.84
C ASN A 386 -14.67 28.66 -49.60
N TRP A 387 -15.05 28.08 -48.47
CA TRP A 387 -15.20 28.83 -47.22
C TRP A 387 -14.80 27.98 -46.02
N SER A 388 -14.57 28.66 -44.89
CA SER A 388 -14.34 27.99 -43.61
C SER A 388 -14.73 28.88 -42.44
N VAL A 389 -15.23 28.25 -41.38
CA VAL A 389 -15.33 28.89 -40.06
C VAL A 389 -13.99 28.72 -39.36
N ASN A 390 -13.41 29.84 -38.93
CA ASN A 390 -12.15 29.89 -38.19
C ASN A 390 -12.40 30.53 -36.83
N ILE A 391 -11.71 30.05 -35.81
CA ILE A 391 -11.91 30.45 -34.43
C ILE A 391 -10.59 30.40 -33.68
N GLN A 392 -10.31 31.43 -32.90
CA GLN A 392 -9.38 31.33 -31.79
C GLN A 392 -10.16 30.79 -30.60
N THR A 393 -9.78 29.61 -30.10
CA THR A 393 -10.55 28.84 -29.12
C THR A 393 -9.78 28.74 -27.82
N LEU A 394 -10.43 28.99 -26.69
CA LEU A 394 -10.04 28.42 -25.40
C LEU A 394 -10.51 26.97 -25.34
N SER A 395 -9.60 26.03 -25.58
CA SER A 395 -9.98 24.64 -25.86
C SER A 395 -10.33 23.85 -24.60
N ASN A 396 -11.42 23.07 -24.71
CA ASN A 396 -11.77 22.04 -23.74
C ASN A 396 -11.34 20.63 -24.20
N LYS A 397 -10.61 20.51 -25.32
CA LYS A 397 -10.16 19.23 -25.90
C LYS A 397 -8.64 19.13 -26.06
N LYS A 398 -7.93 20.25 -26.21
CA LYS A 398 -6.51 20.28 -26.60
C LYS A 398 -5.67 20.98 -25.53
N ILE A 399 -4.46 20.46 -25.34
CA ILE A 399 -3.36 21.09 -24.60
C ILE A 399 -2.11 20.94 -25.47
N GLN A 400 -1.26 21.97 -25.49
CA GLN A 400 0.07 21.91 -26.12
C GLN A 400 1.14 22.18 -25.06
N ILE A 401 2.15 21.32 -25.03
CA ILE A 401 3.37 21.51 -24.23
C ILE A 401 4.48 21.85 -25.22
N LYS A 402 5.11 23.02 -25.09
CA LYS A 402 6.23 23.44 -25.93
C LYS A 402 7.60 23.02 -25.38
N GLY A 403 7.68 22.69 -24.09
CA GLY A 403 8.87 22.11 -23.46
C GLY A 403 8.82 20.58 -23.37
N ASP A 404 9.71 20.01 -22.55
CA ASP A 404 9.70 18.58 -22.23
C ASP A 404 8.62 18.27 -21.20
N LEU A 405 7.86 17.18 -21.43
CA LEU A 405 6.96 16.59 -20.45
C LEU A 405 7.69 15.44 -19.73
N ILE A 406 8.20 15.70 -18.53
CA ILE A 406 8.79 14.68 -17.65
C ILE A 406 7.70 14.15 -16.71
N VAL A 407 7.51 12.83 -16.67
CA VAL A 407 6.51 12.16 -15.84
C VAL A 407 7.16 11.01 -15.08
N ASP A 408 7.27 11.15 -13.75
CA ASP A 408 7.86 10.11 -12.89
C ASP A 408 6.91 8.92 -12.67
N GLY A 409 5.61 9.12 -12.93
CA GLY A 409 4.57 8.10 -12.88
C GLY A 409 4.16 7.58 -14.26
N THR A 410 2.87 7.23 -14.40
CA THR A 410 2.32 6.74 -15.68
C THR A 410 1.49 7.81 -16.38
N VAL A 411 1.69 7.97 -17.69
CA VAL A 411 0.74 8.69 -18.56
C VAL A 411 -0.29 7.70 -19.07
N THR A 412 -1.56 7.88 -18.73
CA THR A 412 -2.67 7.16 -19.37
C THR A 412 -3.24 8.02 -20.48
N VAL A 413 -3.00 7.61 -21.72
CA VAL A 413 -3.62 8.27 -22.88
C VAL A 413 -4.90 7.50 -23.22
N GLY A 414 -6.05 8.18 -23.20
CA GLY A 414 -7.30 7.61 -23.69
C GLY A 414 -7.43 7.78 -25.21
N GLY A 415 -7.86 6.74 -25.93
CA GLY A 415 -8.12 6.79 -27.38
C GLY A 415 -7.25 5.84 -28.23
N THR A 416 -7.62 5.67 -29.50
CA THR A 416 -7.08 4.66 -30.43
C THR A 416 -5.74 5.02 -31.09
N ASN A 417 -5.28 6.26 -30.99
CA ASN A 417 -4.04 6.73 -31.62
C ASN A 417 -2.98 7.06 -30.56
N GLN A 418 -2.49 6.02 -29.90
CA GLN A 418 -1.27 6.10 -29.11
C GLN A 418 -0.07 6.37 -30.02
N LEU A 419 0.91 7.13 -29.56
CA LEU A 419 2.28 7.10 -30.09
C LEU A 419 2.79 5.66 -29.90
N ALA A 420 2.62 4.80 -30.90
CA ALA A 420 2.96 3.39 -30.79
C ALA A 420 4.48 3.23 -30.71
N LYS A 421 5.02 3.11 -29.48
CA LYS A 421 6.33 2.50 -29.27
C LYS A 421 6.27 1.11 -29.94
N PRO A 422 7.20 0.76 -30.85
CA PRO A 422 7.22 -0.57 -31.43
C PRO A 422 7.39 -1.59 -30.29
N SER A 423 6.56 -2.63 -30.29
CA SER A 423 6.65 -3.71 -29.32
C SER A 423 8.04 -4.34 -29.32
N THR A 424 8.46 -4.88 -28.17
CA THR A 424 9.83 -5.38 -27.98
C THR A 424 9.85 -6.88 -27.69
N TYR A 425 11.00 -7.48 -27.94
CA TYR A 425 11.33 -8.85 -27.56
C TYR A 425 12.68 -8.87 -26.83
N ARG A 426 12.92 -9.93 -26.06
CA ARG A 426 14.21 -10.20 -25.43
C ARG A 426 14.93 -11.32 -26.17
N TRP A 427 16.24 -11.21 -26.36
CA TRP A 427 17.02 -12.21 -27.09
C TRP A 427 18.42 -12.41 -26.51
N ALA A 428 19.04 -13.52 -26.90
CA ALA A 428 20.38 -13.89 -26.46
C ALA A 428 21.07 -14.82 -27.44
N LEU A 429 22.38 -14.96 -27.28
CA LEU A 429 23.19 -15.99 -27.91
C LEU A 429 24.01 -16.68 -26.84
N TRP A 430 24.09 -18.00 -26.90
CA TRP A 430 24.99 -18.76 -26.04
C TRP A 430 25.67 -19.88 -26.81
N SER A 431 26.96 -20.07 -26.55
CA SER A 431 27.76 -21.20 -27.02
C SER A 431 27.93 -22.16 -25.87
N THR A 432 27.81 -23.47 -26.11
CA THR A 432 27.93 -24.45 -25.02
C THR A 432 29.37 -24.83 -24.68
N TYR A 433 30.34 -24.35 -25.46
CA TYR A 433 31.73 -24.76 -25.38
C TYR A 433 32.66 -23.56 -25.43
N ASP A 434 33.63 -23.55 -24.52
CA ASP A 434 34.80 -22.69 -24.54
C ASP A 434 35.94 -23.43 -25.23
N TYR A 435 36.42 -22.88 -26.35
CA TYR A 435 37.46 -23.49 -27.17
C TYR A 435 38.78 -23.75 -26.42
N TRP A 436 39.02 -23.07 -25.30
CA TRP A 436 40.22 -23.26 -24.50
C TRP A 436 40.05 -24.28 -23.37
N SER A 437 38.87 -24.35 -22.75
CA SER A 437 38.69 -25.03 -21.46
C SER A 437 37.65 -26.16 -21.44
N GLY A 438 36.95 -26.42 -22.55
CA GLY A 438 35.97 -27.49 -22.66
C GLY A 438 34.52 -26.97 -22.64
N TRP A 439 33.61 -27.72 -22.03
CA TRP A 439 32.24 -27.24 -21.81
C TRP A 439 32.25 -25.93 -21.03
N ALA A 440 31.46 -24.96 -21.51
CA ALA A 440 31.42 -23.64 -20.91
C ALA A 440 31.03 -23.72 -19.42
N MET A 441 31.51 -22.77 -18.61
CA MET A 441 31.17 -22.66 -17.18
C MET A 441 31.30 -23.98 -16.39
N SER A 442 32.35 -24.75 -16.67
CA SER A 442 32.67 -26.02 -15.99
C SER A 442 31.57 -27.08 -16.07
N ASP A 443 30.75 -27.02 -17.12
CA ASP A 443 29.60 -27.89 -17.37
C ASP A 443 28.60 -28.02 -16.21
N GLN A 444 28.43 -26.96 -15.43
CA GLN A 444 27.48 -26.95 -14.31
C GLN A 444 26.12 -26.41 -14.73
N PRO A 445 25.01 -26.95 -14.19
CA PRO A 445 23.70 -26.35 -14.39
C PRO A 445 23.70 -24.98 -13.70
N ASN A 446 23.42 -23.92 -14.46
CA ASN A 446 23.47 -22.56 -13.95
C ASN A 446 22.48 -21.66 -14.69
N GLU A 447 22.17 -20.52 -14.09
CA GLU A 447 21.16 -19.58 -14.59
C GLU A 447 21.49 -19.02 -15.98
N HIS A 448 22.78 -18.92 -16.35
CA HIS A 448 23.20 -18.44 -17.66
C HIS A 448 22.92 -19.42 -18.81
N TYR A 449 22.53 -20.66 -18.48
CA TYR A 449 22.04 -21.67 -19.43
C TYR A 449 20.65 -22.19 -19.03
N LEU A 450 19.85 -21.33 -18.37
CA LEU A 450 18.48 -21.65 -17.94
C LEU A 450 18.40 -22.83 -16.97
N GLY A 451 19.46 -23.05 -16.17
CA GLY A 451 19.57 -24.19 -15.26
C GLY A 451 19.96 -25.51 -15.94
N ILE A 452 20.21 -25.50 -17.25
CA ILE A 452 20.62 -26.67 -18.03
C ILE A 452 22.16 -26.69 -18.12
N LYS A 453 22.78 -27.87 -18.02
CA LYS A 453 24.22 -28.01 -18.24
C LYS A 453 24.60 -27.71 -19.70
N PRO A 454 25.67 -26.96 -19.97
CA PRO A 454 26.11 -26.68 -21.34
C PRO A 454 26.26 -27.94 -22.23
N SER A 455 26.81 -29.04 -21.73
CA SER A 455 26.92 -30.30 -22.48
C SER A 455 25.58 -30.82 -22.96
N THR A 456 24.54 -30.74 -22.13
CA THR A 456 23.24 -31.35 -22.45
C THR A 456 22.51 -30.67 -23.62
N TRP A 457 22.80 -29.39 -23.88
CA TRP A 457 22.30 -28.64 -25.04
C TRP A 457 22.84 -29.12 -26.38
N GLY A 458 24.01 -29.77 -26.41
CA GLY A 458 24.64 -30.22 -27.65
C GLY A 458 24.92 -31.73 -27.72
N ASP A 459 24.90 -32.41 -26.58
CA ASP A 459 25.27 -33.83 -26.40
C ASP A 459 24.20 -34.67 -25.69
N SER A 460 23.05 -34.09 -25.31
CA SER A 460 21.97 -34.83 -24.64
C SER A 460 20.57 -34.34 -25.00
N ASN A 461 20.41 -33.72 -26.17
CA ASN A 461 19.11 -33.31 -26.73
C ASN A 461 18.26 -32.39 -25.82
N ALA A 462 18.88 -31.60 -24.95
CA ALA A 462 18.14 -30.65 -24.12
C ALA A 462 17.42 -29.62 -25.01
N ILE A 463 16.18 -29.31 -24.63
CA ILE A 463 15.32 -28.32 -25.27
C ILE A 463 14.94 -27.25 -24.25
N ILE A 464 14.37 -26.14 -24.73
CA ILE A 464 14.03 -24.99 -23.88
C ILE A 464 13.10 -25.36 -22.70
N SER A 465 12.20 -26.32 -22.91
CA SER A 465 11.29 -26.84 -21.88
C SER A 465 11.97 -27.61 -20.74
N ASN A 466 13.23 -28.02 -20.89
CA ASN A 466 14.00 -28.62 -19.80
C ASN A 466 14.58 -27.58 -18.84
N GLY A 467 14.54 -26.29 -19.21
CA GLY A 467 15.12 -25.19 -18.46
C GLY A 467 14.12 -24.52 -17.52
N SER A 468 14.63 -23.59 -16.72
CA SER A 468 13.83 -22.80 -15.80
C SER A 468 12.87 -21.87 -16.54
N GLY A 469 11.62 -21.85 -16.09
CA GLY A 469 10.63 -20.84 -16.48
C GLY A 469 10.62 -19.60 -15.61
N ASP A 470 11.49 -19.56 -14.59
CA ASP A 470 11.61 -18.40 -13.74
C ASP A 470 12.05 -17.19 -14.58
N LYS A 471 11.26 -16.13 -14.52
CA LYS A 471 11.51 -14.90 -15.26
C LYS A 471 12.80 -14.20 -14.83
N ASP A 472 13.26 -14.39 -13.59
CA ASP A 472 14.57 -13.92 -13.15
C ASP A 472 15.69 -14.64 -13.91
N VAL A 473 15.58 -15.98 -14.04
CA VAL A 473 16.55 -16.79 -14.80
C VAL A 473 16.47 -16.49 -16.30
N LEU A 474 15.26 -16.33 -16.86
CA LEU A 474 15.10 -15.91 -18.26
C LEU A 474 15.74 -14.54 -18.49
N ARG A 475 15.58 -13.56 -17.58
CA ARG A 475 16.24 -12.26 -17.69
C ARG A 475 17.76 -12.34 -17.63
N THR A 476 18.33 -13.28 -16.87
CA THR A 476 19.79 -13.52 -16.85
C THR A 476 20.33 -13.90 -18.23
N VAL A 477 19.57 -14.67 -19.01
CA VAL A 477 19.99 -15.10 -20.37
C VAL A 477 19.54 -14.11 -21.43
N PHE A 478 18.24 -13.82 -21.51
CA PHE A 478 17.60 -12.98 -22.52
C PHE A 478 17.67 -11.50 -22.13
N ASN A 479 18.89 -10.97 -22.03
CA ASN A 479 19.13 -9.61 -21.54
C ASN A 479 19.23 -8.54 -22.65
N LYS A 480 19.17 -8.92 -23.93
CA LYS A 480 19.22 -7.95 -25.05
C LYS A 480 17.82 -7.62 -25.53
N GLU A 481 17.55 -6.33 -25.77
CA GLU A 481 16.30 -5.86 -26.36
C GLU A 481 16.37 -5.88 -27.89
N GLY A 482 15.26 -6.24 -28.53
CA GLY A 482 15.03 -6.04 -29.95
C GLY A 482 13.62 -5.48 -30.21
N LYS A 483 13.42 -4.89 -31.39
CA LYS A 483 12.15 -4.28 -31.80
C LYS A 483 11.41 -5.20 -32.76
N ILE A 484 10.10 -5.35 -32.55
CA ILE A 484 9.22 -6.14 -33.40
C ILE A 484 8.81 -5.31 -34.61
N TYR A 485 9.15 -5.80 -35.80
CA TYR A 485 8.72 -5.29 -37.10
C TYR A 485 7.96 -6.38 -37.86
N LYS A 486 7.45 -6.04 -39.04
CA LYS A 486 6.76 -6.99 -39.94
C LYS A 486 7.61 -8.25 -40.17
N ASN A 487 8.89 -8.08 -40.46
CA ASN A 487 9.87 -9.16 -40.59
C ASN A 487 11.13 -8.76 -39.80
N ILE A 488 11.76 -9.71 -39.12
CA ILE A 488 12.99 -9.45 -38.36
C ILE A 488 13.98 -10.59 -38.55
N THR A 489 15.27 -10.26 -38.61
CA THR A 489 16.35 -11.22 -38.40
C THR A 489 16.80 -11.09 -36.96
N VAL A 490 16.57 -12.11 -36.14
CA VAL A 490 17.02 -12.13 -34.75
C VAL A 490 18.52 -12.40 -34.72
N TRP A 491 18.96 -13.42 -35.48
CA TRP A 491 20.38 -13.72 -35.66
C TRP A 491 20.65 -14.47 -36.96
N ASN A 492 21.84 -14.24 -37.53
CA ASN A 492 22.32 -14.88 -38.74
C ASN A 492 23.86 -14.89 -38.71
N GLU A 493 24.46 -16.05 -38.54
CA GLU A 493 25.92 -16.17 -38.42
C GLU A 493 26.43 -17.55 -38.88
N GLY A 494 27.54 -17.54 -39.62
CA GLY A 494 28.40 -18.71 -39.81
C GLY A 494 29.53 -18.72 -38.78
N TRP A 495 29.80 -19.88 -38.19
CA TRP A 495 30.80 -20.05 -37.14
C TRP A 495 31.54 -21.37 -37.30
N ARG A 496 32.76 -21.47 -36.78
CA ARG A 496 33.57 -22.69 -36.88
C ARG A 496 33.32 -23.59 -35.68
N ASN A 497 32.84 -24.80 -35.94
CA ASN A 497 32.55 -25.79 -34.93
C ASN A 497 33.83 -26.46 -34.42
N TYR A 498 33.86 -26.85 -33.14
CA TYR A 498 35.02 -27.48 -32.51
C TYR A 498 34.88 -29.00 -32.39
N SER A 499 33.66 -29.49 -32.14
CA SER A 499 33.33 -30.89 -31.86
C SER A 499 31.96 -31.23 -32.44
N THR A 500 31.67 -32.52 -32.61
CA THR A 500 30.35 -33.03 -33.01
C THR A 500 29.27 -32.81 -31.95
N THR A 501 29.63 -32.37 -30.74
CA THR A 501 28.75 -32.27 -29.58
C THR A 501 28.56 -30.85 -29.05
N ASN A 502 29.36 -29.86 -29.47
CA ASN A 502 29.10 -28.47 -29.05
C ASN A 502 28.08 -27.78 -29.95
N SER A 503 27.43 -26.76 -29.40
CA SER A 503 26.36 -26.06 -30.10
C SER A 503 26.39 -24.57 -29.80
N LYS A 504 25.77 -23.81 -30.69
CA LYS A 504 25.46 -22.41 -30.49
C LYS A 504 23.97 -22.22 -30.65
N HIS A 505 23.38 -21.36 -29.85
CA HIS A 505 21.94 -21.13 -29.85
C HIS A 505 21.63 -19.65 -29.92
N VAL A 506 20.51 -19.33 -30.57
CA VAL A 506 19.86 -18.03 -30.50
C VAL A 506 18.52 -18.19 -29.80
N GLY A 507 18.32 -17.33 -28.81
CA GLY A 507 17.09 -17.24 -28.06
C GLY A 507 16.22 -16.08 -28.52
N PHE A 508 14.91 -16.27 -28.56
CA PHE A 508 13.92 -15.22 -28.74
C PHE A 508 12.78 -15.42 -27.73
N TRP A 509 12.61 -14.46 -26.82
CA TRP A 509 11.59 -14.47 -25.78
C TRP A 509 10.63 -13.32 -26.00
N VAL A 510 9.35 -13.66 -26.09
CA VAL A 510 8.24 -12.70 -26.11
C VAL A 510 7.21 -13.03 -25.06
N ARG A 511 6.49 -11.99 -24.64
CA ARG A 511 5.31 -12.14 -23.79
C ARG A 511 4.06 -11.68 -24.53
N ILE A 512 3.04 -12.53 -24.50
CA ILE A 512 1.81 -12.34 -25.26
C ILE A 512 0.63 -12.45 -24.30
N LYS A 513 -0.16 -11.39 -24.23
CA LYS A 513 -1.41 -11.35 -23.48
C LYS A 513 -2.57 -11.78 -24.38
N ASN A 514 -3.35 -12.74 -23.94
CA ASN A 514 -4.65 -13.07 -24.53
C ASN A 514 -5.75 -12.41 -23.71
N THR A 515 -6.44 -11.43 -24.30
CA THR A 515 -7.48 -10.64 -23.65
C THR A 515 -8.88 -11.26 -23.77
N THR A 516 -8.98 -12.41 -24.43
CA THR A 516 -10.26 -13.09 -24.70
C THR A 516 -10.52 -14.24 -23.73
N GLN A 517 -11.76 -14.73 -23.77
CA GLN A 517 -12.20 -15.91 -23.01
C GLN A 517 -11.97 -17.23 -23.77
N ASN A 518 -11.26 -17.21 -24.90
CA ASN A 518 -10.95 -18.37 -25.72
C ASN A 518 -9.45 -18.47 -25.97
N ASP A 519 -8.94 -19.69 -26.14
CA ASP A 519 -7.55 -19.89 -26.55
C ASP A 519 -7.40 -19.38 -27.99
N ILE A 520 -6.31 -18.68 -28.26
CA ILE A 520 -6.01 -18.16 -29.59
C ILE A 520 -4.68 -18.75 -30.07
N THR A 521 -4.68 -19.33 -31.25
CA THR A 521 -3.45 -19.84 -31.87
C THR A 521 -2.71 -18.70 -32.55
N TRP A 522 -1.49 -18.42 -32.10
CA TRP A 522 -0.54 -17.57 -32.81
C TRP A 522 0.28 -18.42 -33.79
N THR A 523 0.41 -17.98 -35.04
CA THR A 523 1.05 -18.75 -36.11
C THR A 523 2.31 -18.09 -36.69
N PRO A 524 3.41 -17.98 -35.92
CA PRO A 524 4.62 -17.36 -36.44
C PRO A 524 5.29 -18.23 -37.52
N ALA A 525 5.79 -17.57 -38.57
CA ALA A 525 6.54 -18.15 -39.66
C ALA A 525 8.00 -17.71 -39.57
N MET A 526 8.93 -18.67 -39.62
CA MET A 526 10.35 -18.41 -39.39
C MET A 526 11.26 -19.17 -40.36
N TRP A 527 12.43 -18.59 -40.60
CA TRP A 527 13.64 -19.27 -41.03
C TRP A 527 14.44 -19.71 -39.82
N TYR A 528 14.94 -20.94 -39.81
CA TYR A 528 15.64 -21.52 -38.66
C TYR A 528 16.70 -22.57 -39.07
N THR A 529 17.58 -22.93 -38.15
CA THR A 529 18.51 -24.08 -38.22
C THR A 529 18.26 -25.07 -37.08
N SER A 530 18.72 -26.32 -37.20
CA SER A 530 18.74 -27.29 -36.10
C SER A 530 19.67 -28.46 -36.43
N GLY A 531 20.44 -28.98 -35.46
CA GLY A 531 21.27 -30.18 -35.62
C GLY A 531 20.86 -31.32 -34.67
N THR A 532 20.19 -32.35 -35.17
CA THR A 532 19.68 -33.43 -34.30
C THR A 532 20.67 -34.59 -34.08
N GLY A 533 21.94 -34.45 -34.50
CA GLY A 533 22.96 -35.51 -34.41
C GLY A 533 23.27 -35.94 -32.96
N TRP A 534 23.75 -35.01 -32.14
CA TRP A 534 24.12 -35.29 -30.73
C TRP A 534 23.31 -34.49 -29.71
N GLY A 535 22.54 -33.47 -30.12
CA GLY A 535 21.73 -32.74 -29.15
C GLY A 535 21.32 -31.32 -29.51
N MET A 536 21.78 -30.75 -30.63
CA MET A 536 21.51 -29.36 -31.05
C MET A 536 20.05 -29.17 -31.55
N LYS A 537 19.08 -29.40 -30.68
CA LYS A 537 17.65 -29.37 -31.00
C LYS A 537 17.05 -27.98 -30.83
N SER A 538 16.51 -27.45 -31.93
CA SER A 538 15.69 -26.25 -31.90
C SER A 538 14.30 -26.57 -31.33
N SER A 539 13.81 -25.70 -30.45
CA SER A 539 12.54 -25.89 -29.75
C SER A 539 11.87 -24.57 -29.39
N ILE A 540 10.56 -24.62 -29.20
CA ILE A 540 9.75 -23.49 -28.77
C ILE A 540 8.86 -23.96 -27.63
N THR A 541 8.82 -23.17 -26.57
CA THR A 541 7.90 -23.39 -25.47
C THR A 541 6.87 -22.28 -25.36
N VAL A 542 5.63 -22.66 -25.04
CA VAL A 542 4.61 -21.76 -24.50
C VAL A 542 4.38 -22.18 -23.05
N ASN A 543 4.71 -21.30 -22.10
CA ASN A 543 4.53 -21.55 -20.68
C ASN A 543 5.15 -22.88 -20.21
N GLY A 544 6.37 -23.18 -20.64
CA GLY A 544 7.12 -24.38 -20.23
C GLY A 544 6.77 -25.65 -20.98
N ALA A 545 5.58 -25.74 -21.57
CA ALA A 545 5.21 -26.86 -22.43
C ALA A 545 6.00 -26.81 -23.75
N ASN A 546 6.52 -27.95 -24.21
CA ASN A 546 7.18 -28.05 -25.51
C ASN A 546 6.14 -27.96 -26.62
N SER A 547 5.94 -26.77 -27.17
CA SER A 547 4.89 -26.48 -28.16
C SER A 547 5.35 -26.73 -29.59
N TRP A 548 6.66 -26.78 -29.82
CA TRP A 548 7.23 -27.19 -31.09
C TRP A 548 8.68 -27.64 -30.93
N GLY A 549 9.05 -28.71 -31.63
CA GLY A 549 10.43 -29.17 -31.75
C GLY A 549 10.81 -29.36 -33.21
N ALA A 550 12.04 -29.00 -33.55
CA ALA A 550 12.57 -29.18 -34.89
C ALA A 550 12.99 -30.62 -35.15
N ASN A 551 12.75 -31.08 -36.38
CA ASN A 551 13.56 -32.13 -36.99
C ASN A 551 14.91 -31.55 -37.45
N ASP A 552 15.80 -32.42 -37.91
CA ASP A 552 17.10 -32.02 -38.44
C ASP A 552 16.97 -30.96 -39.55
N CYS A 553 17.75 -29.89 -39.44
CA CYS A 553 17.76 -28.79 -40.38
C CYS A 553 19.19 -28.26 -40.56
N GLN A 554 19.91 -28.90 -41.48
CA GLN A 554 21.29 -28.58 -41.85
C GLN A 554 21.42 -27.45 -42.89
N ALA A 555 20.35 -26.68 -43.11
CA ALA A 555 20.30 -25.54 -44.05
C ALA A 555 19.47 -24.40 -43.46
N SER A 556 19.18 -23.35 -44.24
CA SER A 556 18.21 -22.31 -43.86
C SER A 556 16.77 -22.81 -44.10
N CYS A 557 16.24 -23.65 -43.21
CA CYS A 557 14.86 -24.16 -43.37
C CYS A 557 13.83 -23.11 -43.01
N SER A 558 12.59 -23.28 -43.48
CA SER A 558 11.46 -22.49 -43.00
C SER A 558 10.31 -23.35 -42.52
N THR A 559 9.56 -22.80 -41.56
CA THR A 559 8.35 -23.43 -41.04
C THR A 559 7.36 -22.36 -40.58
N THR A 560 6.10 -22.77 -40.43
CA THR A 560 5.08 -22.02 -39.69
C THR A 560 4.64 -22.89 -38.52
N VAL A 561 4.69 -22.33 -37.30
CA VAL A 561 4.38 -23.07 -36.08
C VAL A 561 3.05 -22.60 -35.52
N ASN A 562 2.26 -23.52 -34.96
CA ASN A 562 0.98 -23.21 -34.32
C ASN A 562 1.18 -23.20 -32.81
N LEU A 563 1.15 -22.02 -32.20
CA LEU A 563 1.40 -21.82 -30.77
C LEU A 563 0.09 -21.44 -30.07
N PRO A 564 -0.52 -22.33 -29.27
CA PRO A 564 -1.75 -22.02 -28.56
C PRO A 564 -1.45 -21.06 -27.40
N ILE A 565 -2.02 -19.87 -27.42
CA ILE A 565 -1.93 -18.89 -26.33
C ILE A 565 -3.20 -19.00 -25.49
N PRO A 566 -3.12 -19.53 -24.25
CA PRO A 566 -4.31 -19.78 -23.45
C PRO A 566 -5.07 -18.48 -23.13
N LYS A 567 -6.38 -18.59 -22.99
CA LYS A 567 -7.28 -17.48 -22.67
C LYS A 567 -6.92 -16.74 -21.38
N ASN A 568 -7.28 -15.46 -21.34
CA ASN A 568 -7.29 -14.59 -20.16
C ASN A 568 -6.00 -14.64 -19.31
N ARG A 569 -4.84 -14.66 -19.97
CA ARG A 569 -3.53 -14.63 -19.29
C ARG A 569 -2.46 -13.98 -20.16
N THR A 570 -1.33 -13.68 -19.53
CA THR A 570 -0.08 -13.43 -20.25
C THR A 570 0.65 -14.76 -20.39
N SER A 571 1.27 -15.00 -21.53
CA SER A 571 2.06 -16.21 -21.79
C SER A 571 3.49 -15.84 -22.12
N SER A 572 4.43 -16.63 -21.62
CA SER A 572 5.83 -16.54 -22.02
C SER A 572 6.07 -17.54 -23.15
N VAL A 573 6.45 -17.02 -24.31
CA VAL A 573 6.81 -17.84 -25.47
C VAL A 573 8.30 -17.68 -25.70
N VAL A 574 9.04 -18.79 -25.65
CA VAL A 574 10.49 -18.78 -25.79
C VAL A 574 10.91 -19.73 -26.89
N PHE A 575 11.65 -19.19 -27.86
CA PHE A 575 12.29 -19.91 -28.93
C PHE A 575 13.75 -20.11 -28.53
N ALA A 576 14.25 -21.33 -28.59
CA ALA A 576 15.67 -21.63 -28.53
C ALA A 576 16.03 -22.37 -29.82
N ILE A 577 16.70 -21.67 -30.73
CA ILE A 577 17.07 -22.19 -32.03
C ILE A 577 18.56 -22.51 -32.01
N ALA A 578 18.86 -23.77 -32.28
CA ALA A 578 20.20 -24.31 -32.29
C ALA A 578 20.87 -24.15 -33.66
N SER A 579 22.19 -24.19 -33.66
CA SER A 579 23.00 -24.28 -34.86
C SER A 579 22.79 -25.60 -35.57
N GLN A 580 23.25 -25.65 -36.81
CA GLN A 580 23.43 -26.90 -37.55
C GLN A 580 24.38 -27.86 -36.81
N TYR A 581 24.33 -29.13 -37.22
CA TYR A 581 25.32 -30.12 -36.83
C TYR A 581 26.54 -29.96 -37.75
N GLY A 582 27.73 -30.14 -37.20
CA GLY A 582 28.96 -30.21 -37.99
C GLY A 582 30.03 -31.00 -37.29
N GLN A 583 30.98 -31.50 -38.06
CA GLN A 583 32.17 -32.16 -37.55
C GLN A 583 33.14 -31.15 -36.93
N SER A 584 34.14 -31.69 -36.22
CA SER A 584 35.23 -30.87 -35.68
C SER A 584 35.92 -30.08 -36.79
N GLY A 585 35.98 -28.76 -36.64
CA GLY A 585 36.63 -27.84 -37.57
C GLY A 585 35.79 -27.37 -38.74
N GLU A 586 34.58 -27.89 -38.94
CA GLU A 586 33.65 -27.45 -40.01
C GLU A 586 32.98 -26.12 -39.69
N PHE A 587 32.54 -25.39 -40.71
CA PHE A 587 31.70 -24.23 -40.52
C PHE A 587 30.24 -24.65 -40.39
N CYS A 588 29.60 -24.24 -39.30
CA CYS A 588 28.19 -24.40 -39.04
C CYS A 588 27.47 -23.05 -39.17
N TYR A 589 26.16 -23.11 -39.32
CA TYR A 589 25.31 -21.93 -39.42
C TYR A 589 24.28 -21.87 -38.29
N LEU A 590 23.97 -20.66 -37.85
CA LEU A 590 22.91 -20.36 -36.88
C LEU A 590 22.01 -19.27 -37.45
N LEU A 591 20.73 -19.58 -37.61
CA LEU A 591 19.74 -18.67 -38.18
C LEU A 591 18.45 -18.67 -37.34
N LEU A 592 17.95 -17.47 -37.04
CA LEU A 592 16.57 -17.24 -36.67
C LEU A 592 16.10 -15.92 -37.28
N ALA A 593 15.12 -15.99 -38.17
CA ALA A 593 14.46 -14.82 -38.74
C ALA A 593 12.96 -15.06 -38.93
N PHE A 594 12.12 -14.10 -38.57
CA PHE A 594 10.67 -14.16 -38.81
C PHE A 594 10.32 -13.54 -40.16
N LYS A 595 9.37 -14.18 -40.86
CA LYS A 595 8.97 -13.83 -42.23
C LYS A 595 7.45 -13.64 -42.35
N ASP A 596 7.04 -13.22 -43.54
CA ASP A 596 5.64 -13.10 -43.99
C ASP A 596 4.73 -12.24 -43.10
N GLY A 597 5.28 -11.29 -42.33
CA GLY A 597 4.47 -10.48 -41.43
C GLY A 597 3.94 -11.24 -40.22
N SER A 598 4.45 -12.44 -39.94
CA SER A 598 3.88 -13.39 -38.97
C SER A 598 4.02 -13.00 -37.50
N LEU A 599 4.79 -11.95 -37.21
CA LEU A 599 4.80 -11.28 -35.90
C LEU A 599 3.60 -10.34 -35.71
N LYS A 600 2.73 -10.16 -36.72
CA LYS A 600 1.44 -9.54 -36.50
C LYS A 600 0.56 -10.50 -35.68
N LEU A 601 0.27 -10.12 -34.43
CA LEU A 601 -0.60 -10.90 -33.57
C LEU A 601 -2.04 -10.96 -34.12
N PRO A 602 -2.71 -12.13 -34.05
CA PRO A 602 -4.15 -12.26 -34.25
C PRO A 602 -4.96 -11.32 -33.35
N ALA A 603 -6.17 -10.96 -33.79
CA ALA A 603 -7.08 -10.17 -32.97
C ALA A 603 -7.35 -10.85 -31.61
N GLY A 604 -7.29 -10.08 -30.51
CA GLY A 604 -7.42 -10.58 -29.14
C GLY A 604 -6.09 -10.97 -28.48
N LEU A 605 -4.98 -10.98 -29.22
CA LEU A 605 -3.63 -11.09 -28.67
C LEU A 605 -2.93 -9.73 -28.69
N GLU A 606 -2.21 -9.43 -27.62
CA GLU A 606 -1.47 -8.19 -27.41
C GLU A 606 -0.05 -8.50 -26.94
N TRP A 607 0.93 -7.69 -27.34
CA TRP A 607 2.28 -7.79 -26.78
C TRP A 607 2.28 -7.30 -25.33
N ALA A 608 2.90 -8.06 -24.43
CA ALA A 608 3.14 -7.67 -23.05
C ALA A 608 4.61 -7.22 -22.90
N GLU A 609 4.81 -5.97 -22.48
CA GLU A 609 6.13 -5.33 -22.35
C GLU A 609 6.61 -5.30 -20.90
N ASP A 610 6.20 -6.27 -20.08
CA ASP A 610 6.42 -6.32 -18.64
C ASP A 610 7.69 -7.11 -18.24
N TYR A 611 8.64 -7.28 -19.17
CA TYR A 611 9.84 -8.12 -19.00
C TYR A 611 10.62 -7.80 -17.71
N ASP A 612 10.78 -6.52 -17.37
CA ASP A 612 11.64 -6.07 -16.26
C ASP A 612 10.99 -6.24 -14.87
N HIS A 613 9.68 -6.48 -14.83
CA HIS A 613 8.91 -6.54 -13.58
C HIS A 613 8.17 -7.85 -13.39
N ALA A 614 8.07 -8.66 -14.43
CA ALA A 614 7.37 -9.91 -14.32
C ALA A 614 8.14 -10.93 -13.48
N THR A 615 7.40 -11.61 -12.62
CA THR A 615 7.90 -12.55 -11.63
C THR A 615 7.29 -13.94 -11.79
N GLY A 616 7.88 -14.92 -11.10
CA GLY A 616 7.42 -16.30 -11.07
C GLY A 616 7.76 -17.10 -12.33
N GLY A 617 7.42 -18.38 -12.31
CA GLY A 617 7.70 -19.33 -13.39
C GLY A 617 6.76 -19.22 -14.60
N TRP A 618 6.53 -20.37 -15.24
CA TRP A 618 5.65 -20.52 -16.41
C TRP A 618 4.15 -20.29 -16.13
N GLU A 619 3.76 -20.24 -14.86
CA GLU A 619 2.36 -20.21 -14.40
C GLU A 619 1.65 -18.86 -14.61
N ASN A 620 2.40 -17.77 -14.89
CA ASN A 620 1.87 -16.39 -14.93
C ASN A 620 1.92 -15.71 -16.30
#